data_AF-A0A519JL15-F1
#
_entry.id   AF-A0A519JL15-F1
#
_cell.length_a   1.000
_cell.length_b   1.000
_cell.length_c   1.000
_cell.angle_alpha   90.00
_cell.angle_beta   90.00
_cell.angle_gamma   90.00
#
_symmetry.space_group_name_H-M   'P 1'
#
loop_
_entity.id
_entity.type
_entity.pdbx_description
1 polymer ?
#
loop_
_entity_poly.entity_id
_entity_poly.type
_entity_poly.pdbx_seq_one_letter_code
_entity_poly.pdbx_strand_id
1 'polypeptide(L)'
;MTDATRIDQENPLGVDGFEFVEFTGPQPEAMVGRLELMGFTRTHVNPATGAVRLKQGDITMLVNLSPKGQAAEFATDHGPSANGMAFRVANAKAAYEGALARGAVAASDAAGGALGNGYPWILQGIGGSLLYVVDQYGANGSLYDGWTEI
;
A
#
# COMPACT_ATOMS: atom_id res chain seq x y z
N MET A 1 18.02 8.26 15.90
CA MET A 1 18.00 8.05 14.45
C MET A 1 16.98 9.03 13.89
N THR A 2 17.43 10.10 13.25
CA THR A 2 16.63 11.30 12.90
C THR A 2 16.98 11.82 11.50
N ASP A 3 17.29 10.93 10.55
CA ASP A 3 17.61 11.32 9.17
C ASP A 3 16.43 11.17 8.18
N ALA A 4 15.31 10.60 8.63
CA ALA A 4 14.11 10.32 7.84
C ALA A 4 13.41 11.56 7.22
N THR A 5 13.75 12.77 7.65
CA THR A 5 13.05 14.01 7.25
C THR A 5 13.78 14.83 6.18
N ARG A 6 14.96 14.41 5.70
CA ARG A 6 15.72 15.20 4.72
C ARG A 6 15.39 14.80 3.28
N ILE A 7 14.72 15.72 2.59
CA ILE A 7 14.77 15.77 1.12
C ILE A 7 16.11 16.43 0.76
N ASP A 8 16.97 15.71 0.05
CA ASP A 8 18.26 16.21 -0.43
C ASP A 8 18.61 15.60 -1.80
N GLN A 9 19.86 15.75 -2.25
CA GLN A 9 20.26 15.22 -3.56
C GLN A 9 20.34 13.69 -3.61
N GLU A 10 20.60 13.04 -2.48
CA GLU A 10 20.71 11.57 -2.38
C GLU A 10 19.35 10.93 -2.14
N ASN A 11 18.46 11.60 -1.40
CA ASN A 11 17.05 11.23 -1.20
C ASN A 11 16.09 12.31 -1.72
N PRO A 12 15.99 12.52 -3.04
CA PRO A 12 15.22 13.61 -3.64
C PRO A 12 13.69 13.42 -3.55
N LEU A 13 13.25 12.28 -3.01
CA LEU A 13 11.85 11.95 -2.76
C LEU A 13 11.52 11.87 -1.27
N GLY A 14 12.53 12.00 -0.39
CA GLY A 14 12.35 11.89 1.05
C GLY A 14 11.78 10.54 1.49
N VAL A 15 12.17 9.45 0.83
CA VAL A 15 11.72 8.09 1.15
C VAL A 15 12.23 7.66 2.53
N ASP A 16 11.36 7.04 3.31
CA ASP A 16 11.57 6.65 4.70
C ASP A 16 11.10 5.20 4.96
N GLY A 17 11.47 4.30 4.05
CA GLY A 17 11.16 2.89 4.15
C GLY A 17 9.73 2.50 3.74
N PHE A 18 9.30 1.32 4.17
CA PHE A 18 8.03 0.72 3.77
C PHE A 18 6.89 1.08 4.73
N GLU A 19 5.70 1.30 4.17
CA GLU A 19 4.46 1.38 4.94
C GLU A 19 3.70 0.05 4.92
N PHE A 20 3.46 -0.53 3.75
CA PHE A 20 2.84 -1.86 3.62
C PHE A 20 3.18 -2.56 2.30
N VAL A 21 2.89 -3.87 2.25
CA VAL A 21 2.72 -4.62 0.99
C VAL A 21 1.27 -5.10 0.91
N GLU A 22 0.64 -4.94 -0.26
CA GLU A 22 -0.72 -5.40 -0.56
C GLU A 22 -0.67 -6.69 -1.37
N PHE A 23 -1.42 -7.69 -0.90
CA PHE A 23 -1.56 -9.00 -1.52
C PHE A 23 -2.99 -9.24 -2.02
N THR A 24 -3.06 -10.04 -3.07
CA THR A 24 -4.30 -10.52 -3.67
C THR A 24 -4.17 -12.01 -4.03
N GLY A 25 -5.27 -12.61 -4.47
CA GLY A 25 -5.27 -13.94 -5.07
C GLY A 25 -6.68 -14.41 -5.43
N PRO A 26 -6.81 -15.52 -6.18
CA PRO A 26 -8.11 -16.07 -6.57
C PRO A 26 -8.95 -16.57 -5.38
N GLN A 27 -8.31 -16.80 -4.23
CA GLN A 27 -8.96 -17.10 -2.95
C GLN A 27 -8.32 -16.19 -1.88
N PRO A 28 -8.78 -14.94 -1.75
CA PRO A 28 -8.08 -13.95 -0.93
C PRO A 28 -8.10 -14.29 0.56
N GLU A 29 -9.16 -14.94 1.07
CA GLU A 29 -9.16 -15.47 2.45
C GLU A 29 -8.10 -16.56 2.68
N ALA A 30 -7.80 -17.39 1.67
CA ALA A 30 -6.70 -18.34 1.77
C ALA A 30 -5.32 -17.63 1.80
N MET A 31 -5.20 -16.45 1.17
CA MET A 31 -4.01 -15.61 1.30
C MET A 31 -3.87 -15.08 2.73
N VAL A 32 -4.97 -14.61 3.34
CA VAL A 32 -4.96 -14.18 4.75
C VAL A 32 -4.49 -15.31 5.67
N GLY A 33 -5.07 -16.52 5.51
CA GLY A 33 -4.66 -17.69 6.30
C GLY A 33 -3.18 -18.05 6.17
N ARG A 34 -2.57 -17.86 4.99
CA ARG A 34 -1.12 -18.07 4.80
C ARG A 34 -0.27 -17.05 5.55
N LEU A 35 -0.69 -15.78 5.57
CA LEU A 35 0.01 -14.75 6.33
C LEU A 35 -0.14 -14.98 7.84
N GLU A 36 -1.29 -15.46 8.30
CA GLU A 36 -1.50 -15.86 9.71
C GLU A 36 -0.55 -16.99 10.12
N LEU A 37 -0.31 -17.99 9.26
CA LEU A 37 0.69 -19.04 9.49
C LEU A 37 2.13 -18.50 9.59
N MET A 38 2.41 -17.33 9.02
CA MET A 38 3.69 -16.64 9.14
C MET A 38 3.79 -15.75 10.40
N GLY A 39 2.79 -15.79 11.29
CA GLY A 39 2.76 -15.04 12.55
C GLY A 39 2.14 -13.64 12.45
N PHE A 40 1.45 -13.32 11.35
CA PHE A 40 0.67 -12.08 11.27
C PHE A 40 -0.70 -12.23 11.94
N THR A 41 -1.25 -11.13 12.45
CA THR A 41 -2.57 -11.10 13.08
C THR A 41 -3.45 -10.08 12.35
N ARG A 42 -4.69 -10.45 12.01
CA ARG A 42 -5.69 -9.48 11.52
C ARG A 42 -5.91 -8.43 12.60
N THR A 43 -5.95 -7.17 12.23
CA THR A 43 -6.13 -6.07 13.20
C THR A 43 -7.18 -5.08 12.77
N HIS A 44 -7.32 -4.82 11.47
CA HIS A 44 -8.25 -3.83 10.96
C HIS A 44 -8.84 -4.26 9.63
N VAL A 45 -10.00 -3.71 9.29
CA VAL A 45 -10.64 -3.82 7.98
C VAL A 45 -10.94 -2.43 7.46
N ASN A 46 -10.56 -2.13 6.22
CA ASN A 46 -10.94 -0.89 5.56
C ASN A 46 -12.44 -0.93 5.24
N PRO A 47 -13.26 0.00 5.76
CA PRO A 47 -14.71 -0.03 5.57
C PRO A 47 -15.13 0.26 4.12
N ALA A 48 -14.28 0.93 3.34
CA ALA A 48 -14.59 1.29 1.95
C ALA A 48 -14.21 0.19 0.96
N THR A 49 -13.10 -0.52 1.21
CA THR A 49 -12.55 -1.50 0.25
C THR A 49 -12.70 -2.94 0.71
N GLY A 50 -12.94 -3.18 2.00
CA GLY A 50 -12.92 -4.53 2.59
C GLY A 50 -11.51 -5.11 2.72
N ALA A 51 -10.45 -4.33 2.45
CA ALA A 51 -9.08 -4.78 2.64
C ALA A 51 -8.80 -5.07 4.12
N VAL A 52 -8.21 -6.23 4.39
CA VAL A 52 -7.83 -6.66 5.75
C VAL A 52 -6.38 -6.29 6.00
N ARG A 53 -6.14 -5.61 7.12
CA ARG A 53 -4.80 -5.33 7.63
C ARG A 53 -4.35 -6.43 8.55
N LEU A 54 -3.22 -7.04 8.23
CA LEU A 54 -2.50 -7.93 9.13
C LEU A 54 -1.19 -7.31 9.61
N LYS A 55 -0.84 -7.52 10.87
CA LYS A 55 0.39 -6.99 11.48
C LYS A 55 1.25 -8.06 12.14
N GLN A 56 2.57 -7.86 12.09
CA GLN A 56 3.55 -8.54 12.91
C GLN A 56 4.63 -7.50 13.29
N GLY A 57 4.63 -7.04 14.54
CA GLY A 57 5.42 -5.87 14.95
C GLY A 57 5.07 -4.63 14.12
N ASP A 58 6.08 -4.02 13.51
CA ASP A 58 5.93 -2.83 12.66
C ASP A 58 5.59 -3.15 11.19
N ILE A 59 5.57 -4.44 10.83
CA ILE A 59 5.25 -4.88 9.46
C ILE A 59 3.74 -4.85 9.26
N THR A 60 3.29 -4.21 8.20
CA THR A 60 1.90 -4.26 7.75
C THR A 60 1.79 -4.98 6.41
N MET A 61 0.91 -5.98 6.37
CA MET A 61 0.45 -6.61 5.14
C MET A 61 -1.03 -6.29 4.95
N LEU A 62 -1.43 -5.94 3.75
CA LEU A 62 -2.84 -5.76 3.38
C LEU A 62 -3.25 -6.91 2.49
N VAL A 63 -4.45 -7.44 2.68
CA VAL A 63 -5.05 -8.40 1.74
C VAL A 63 -6.37 -7.84 1.26
N ASN A 64 -6.49 -7.69 -0.05
CA ASN A 64 -7.71 -7.22 -0.66
C ASN A 64 -8.67 -8.40 -0.87
N LEU A 65 -9.85 -8.34 -0.25
CA LEU A 65 -10.85 -9.39 -0.34
C LEU A 65 -11.87 -9.15 -1.48
N SER A 66 -11.82 -7.99 -2.12
CA SER A 66 -12.76 -7.64 -3.18
C SER A 66 -12.57 -8.54 -4.41
N PRO A 67 -13.64 -9.15 -4.96
CA PRO A 67 -13.57 -9.90 -6.20
C PRO A 67 -13.61 -8.99 -7.45
N LYS A 68 -13.39 -7.68 -7.29
CA LYS A 68 -13.48 -6.66 -8.35
C LYS A 68 -12.38 -5.60 -8.19
N GLY A 69 -12.07 -4.93 -9.30
CA GLY A 69 -11.07 -3.87 -9.38
C GLY A 69 -9.66 -4.39 -9.56
N GLN A 70 -8.68 -3.49 -9.44
CA GLN A 70 -7.27 -3.73 -9.71
C GLN A 70 -6.75 -5.00 -9.04
N ALA A 71 -7.08 -5.24 -7.76
CA ALA A 71 -6.61 -6.43 -7.06
C ALA A 71 -7.14 -7.75 -7.66
N ALA A 72 -8.38 -7.78 -8.13
CA ALA A 72 -8.98 -8.98 -8.73
C ALA A 72 -8.47 -9.21 -10.16
N GLU A 73 -8.28 -8.15 -10.93
CA GLU A 73 -7.68 -8.21 -12.27
C GLU A 73 -6.23 -8.69 -12.18
N PHE A 74 -5.44 -8.11 -11.27
CA PHE A 74 -4.06 -8.53 -11.02
C PHE A 74 -3.97 -10.00 -10.57
N ALA A 75 -4.91 -10.46 -9.74
CA ALA A 75 -4.98 -11.87 -9.34
C ALA A 75 -5.31 -12.82 -10.50
N THR A 76 -6.06 -12.35 -11.50
CA THR A 76 -6.37 -13.13 -12.71
C THR A 76 -5.12 -13.34 -13.53
N ASP A 77 -4.29 -12.31 -13.67
CA ASP A 77 -3.08 -12.34 -14.49
C ASP A 77 -1.89 -13.03 -13.78
N HIS A 78 -1.79 -12.88 -12.46
CA HIS A 78 -0.60 -13.26 -11.69
C HIS A 78 -0.85 -14.31 -10.60
N GLY A 79 -2.10 -14.69 -10.33
CA GLY A 79 -2.45 -15.57 -9.21
C GLY A 79 -2.18 -14.94 -7.84
N PRO A 80 -1.95 -15.75 -6.79
CA PRO A 80 -1.62 -15.24 -5.45
C PRO A 80 -0.30 -14.47 -5.46
N SER A 81 -0.37 -13.15 -5.28
CA SER A 81 0.78 -12.26 -5.55
C SER A 81 0.63 -10.92 -4.82
N ALA A 82 1.70 -10.12 -4.81
CA ALA A 82 1.67 -8.75 -4.31
C ALA A 82 1.19 -7.80 -5.44
N ASN A 83 0.00 -7.24 -5.32
CA ASN A 83 -0.60 -6.32 -6.30
C ASN A 83 -0.34 -4.85 -5.99
N GLY A 84 0.26 -4.53 -4.83
CA GLY A 84 0.64 -3.17 -4.50
C GLY A 84 1.61 -3.08 -3.32
N MET A 85 2.19 -1.90 -3.12
CA MET A 85 3.02 -1.59 -1.97
C MET A 85 3.10 -0.08 -1.73
N ALA A 86 3.44 0.30 -0.51
CA ALA A 86 3.53 1.69 -0.10
C ALA A 86 4.91 2.04 0.47
N PHE A 87 5.45 3.17 0.02
CA PHE A 87 6.61 3.81 0.64
C PHE A 87 6.18 4.97 1.52
N ARG A 88 6.81 5.06 2.69
CA ARG A 88 6.76 6.26 3.52
C ARG A 88 7.61 7.35 2.88
N VAL A 89 7.12 8.58 2.91
CA VAL A 89 7.86 9.76 2.47
C VAL A 89 7.59 10.97 3.36
N ALA A 90 8.52 11.91 3.38
CA ALA A 90 8.34 13.16 4.13
C ALA A 90 7.17 14.03 3.63
N ASN A 91 6.82 13.97 2.33
CA ASN A 91 5.70 14.71 1.74
C ASN A 91 5.18 13.96 0.50
N ALA A 92 3.96 13.42 0.57
CA ALA A 92 3.44 12.54 -0.47
C ALA A 92 3.20 13.25 -1.80
N LYS A 93 2.68 14.48 -1.76
CA LYS A 93 2.47 15.29 -2.96
C LYS A 93 3.78 15.61 -3.68
N ALA A 94 4.75 16.14 -2.95
CA ALA A 94 6.04 16.53 -3.53
C ALA A 94 6.82 15.31 -4.06
N ALA A 95 6.78 14.17 -3.35
CA ALA A 95 7.38 12.94 -3.81
C ALA A 95 6.68 12.41 -5.07
N TYR A 96 5.35 12.41 -5.11
CA TYR A 96 4.58 12.00 -6.27
C TYR A 96 4.89 12.85 -7.51
N GLU A 97 4.80 14.19 -7.39
CA GLU A 97 5.11 15.12 -8.48
C GLU A 97 6.57 14.99 -8.93
N GLY A 98 7.50 14.84 -7.98
CA GLY A 98 8.91 14.63 -8.27
C GLY A 98 9.20 13.30 -8.98
N ALA A 99 8.48 12.23 -8.64
CA ALA A 99 8.60 10.95 -9.32
C ALA A 99 8.10 11.04 -10.76
N LEU A 100 6.94 11.69 -10.99
CA LEU A 100 6.42 11.93 -12.34
C LEU A 100 7.40 12.74 -13.20
N ALA A 101 7.99 13.81 -12.63
CA ALA A 101 8.99 14.61 -13.33
C ALA A 101 10.26 13.82 -13.71
N ARG A 102 10.52 12.69 -13.02
CA ARG A 102 11.62 11.76 -13.28
C ARG A 102 11.23 10.56 -14.14
N GLY A 103 10.03 10.56 -14.71
CA GLY A 103 9.56 9.53 -15.66
C GLY A 103 8.77 8.39 -15.03
N ALA A 104 8.39 8.48 -13.75
CA ALA A 104 7.37 7.59 -13.20
C ALA A 104 6.02 7.85 -13.89
N VAL A 105 5.16 6.82 -13.90
CA VAL A 105 3.83 6.89 -14.49
C VAL A 105 2.79 6.89 -13.37
N ALA A 106 1.81 7.78 -13.47
CA ALA A 106 0.66 7.75 -12.57
C ALA A 106 -0.16 6.47 -12.79
N ALA A 107 -0.68 5.86 -11.72
CA ALA A 107 -1.59 4.73 -11.88
C ALA A 107 -2.85 5.20 -12.65
N SER A 108 -3.11 4.61 -13.81
CA SER A 108 -4.26 4.96 -14.66
C SER A 108 -5.59 4.41 -14.13
N ASP A 109 -5.52 3.29 -13.39
CA ASP A 109 -6.64 2.72 -12.65
C ASP A 109 -6.13 2.18 -11.30
N ALA A 110 -6.62 2.79 -10.22
CA ALA A 110 -6.36 2.36 -8.85
C ALA A 110 -7.64 1.88 -8.15
N ALA A 111 -8.75 1.76 -8.90
CA ALA A 111 -10.01 1.33 -8.35
C ALA A 111 -9.88 -0.09 -7.79
N GLY A 112 -10.25 -0.27 -6.54
CA GLY A 112 -10.11 -1.56 -5.86
C GLY A 112 -8.70 -1.85 -5.33
N GLY A 113 -7.80 -0.86 -5.22
CA GLY A 113 -6.61 -0.96 -4.36
C GLY A 113 -6.94 -0.76 -2.87
N ALA A 114 -6.06 -1.17 -1.96
CA ALA A 114 -6.41 -1.29 -0.53
C ALA A 114 -6.81 0.04 0.15
N LEU A 115 -6.23 1.18 -0.25
CA LEU A 115 -6.55 2.49 0.34
C LEU A 115 -7.84 3.13 -0.21
N GLY A 116 -8.42 2.53 -1.24
CA GLY A 116 -9.62 3.03 -1.91
C GLY A 116 -9.36 4.25 -2.80
N ASN A 117 -10.43 4.71 -3.46
CA ASN A 117 -10.36 5.73 -4.53
C ASN A 117 -10.06 7.15 -4.01
N GLY A 118 -10.01 7.35 -2.69
CA GLY A 118 -9.74 8.65 -2.09
C GLY A 118 -8.25 9.00 -2.00
N TYR A 119 -7.35 8.03 -2.21
CA TYR A 119 -5.92 8.24 -2.06
C TYR A 119 -5.28 8.71 -3.38
N PRO A 120 -4.71 9.93 -3.46
CA PRO A 120 -4.33 10.52 -4.75
C PRO A 120 -2.90 10.20 -5.21
N TRP A 121 -2.02 9.73 -4.33
CA TRP A 121 -0.58 9.63 -4.60
C TRP A 121 -0.18 8.18 -4.95
N ILE A 122 -0.61 7.73 -6.14
CA ILE A 122 -0.43 6.34 -6.59
C ILE A 122 0.26 6.31 -7.96
N LEU A 123 1.42 5.68 -8.02
CA LEU A 123 2.19 5.45 -9.23
C LEU A 123 1.97 4.01 -9.74
N GLN A 124 2.23 3.78 -11.02
CA GLN A 124 2.31 2.45 -11.58
C GLN A 124 3.65 1.81 -11.21
N GLY A 125 3.59 0.70 -10.49
CA GLY A 125 4.73 -0.12 -10.12
C GLY A 125 5.02 -1.24 -11.12
N ILE A 126 5.81 -2.21 -10.66
CA ILE A 126 6.29 -3.33 -11.47
C ILE A 126 5.11 -4.23 -11.87
N GLY A 127 5.02 -4.56 -13.16
CA GLY A 127 3.98 -5.46 -13.66
C GLY A 127 2.55 -4.92 -13.54
N GLY A 128 2.36 -3.61 -13.33
CA GLY A 128 1.04 -3.02 -13.12
C GLY A 128 0.57 -3.02 -11.66
N SER A 129 1.45 -3.34 -10.70
CA SER A 129 1.15 -3.19 -9.28
C SER A 129 0.93 -1.72 -8.92
N LEU A 130 0.17 -1.43 -7.87
CA LEU A 130 0.02 -0.08 -7.35
C LEU A 130 1.18 0.30 -6.42
N LEU A 131 1.81 1.46 -6.66
CA LEU A 131 2.86 2.00 -5.81
C LEU A 131 2.36 3.26 -5.10
N TYR A 132 2.00 3.13 -3.84
CA TYR A 132 1.52 4.23 -3.01
C TYR A 132 2.68 5.01 -2.40
N VAL A 133 2.52 6.32 -2.31
CA VAL A 133 3.49 7.21 -1.67
C VAL A 133 2.80 7.90 -0.50
N VAL A 134 3.22 7.65 0.74
CA VAL A 134 2.47 7.96 1.99
C VAL A 134 3.25 8.84 2.95
N ASP A 135 2.64 9.93 3.44
CA ASP A 135 3.20 10.83 4.47
C ASP A 135 2.44 10.84 5.80
N GLN A 136 1.33 10.10 5.88
CA GLN A 136 0.51 9.93 7.09
C GLN A 136 1.01 8.74 7.94
N TYR A 137 2.14 8.94 8.63
CA TYR A 137 2.71 7.98 9.58
C TYR A 137 3.44 8.69 10.75
N GLY A 138 3.67 7.97 11.84
CA GLY A 138 4.39 8.49 13.00
C GLY A 138 3.68 9.69 13.66
N ALA A 139 4.36 10.84 13.71
CA ALA A 139 3.79 12.07 14.28
C ALA A 139 2.65 12.66 13.44
N ASN A 140 2.54 12.27 12.16
CA ASN A 140 1.50 12.75 11.25
C ASN A 140 0.20 11.92 11.33
N GLY A 141 0.09 11.01 12.31
CA GLY A 141 -1.05 10.11 12.47
C GLY A 141 -0.83 8.75 11.81
N SER A 142 -1.89 7.99 11.59
CA SER A 142 -1.80 6.70 10.91
C SER A 142 -2.79 6.57 9.76
N LEU A 143 -2.35 5.94 8.67
CA LEU A 143 -3.16 5.63 7.50
C LEU A 143 -4.41 4.79 7.83
N TYR A 144 -4.42 4.15 9.00
CA TYR A 144 -5.43 3.18 9.42
C TYR A 144 -6.42 3.74 10.44
N ASP A 145 -6.32 5.01 10.83
CA ASP A 145 -7.15 5.60 11.89
C ASP A 145 -8.67 5.58 11.54
N GLY A 146 -9.01 5.50 10.25
CA GLY A 146 -10.37 5.35 9.75
C GLY A 146 -10.83 3.90 9.49
N TRP A 147 -10.00 2.91 9.83
CA TRP A 147 -10.32 1.50 9.59
C TRP A 147 -10.99 0.89 10.83
N THR A 148 -11.84 -0.13 10.62
CA THR A 148 -12.52 -0.82 11.71
C THR A 148 -11.58 -1.83 12.34
N GLU A 149 -11.24 -1.65 13.62
CA GLU A 149 -10.46 -2.62 14.40
C GLU A 149 -11.25 -3.94 14.60
N ILE A 150 -10.57 -5.08 14.52
CA ILE A 150 -11.14 -6.44 14.65
C ILE A 150 -10.28 -7.37 15.51
#